data_AF-A0AAD9ZE60-F1
#
_entry.id   AF-A0AAD9ZE60-F1
#
_cell.length_a   1.000
_cell.length_b   1.000
_cell.length_c   1.000
_cell.angle_alpha   90.00
_cell.angle_beta   90.00
_cell.angle_gamma   90.00
#
_symmetry.space_group_name_H-M   'P 1'
#
loop_
_entity.id
_entity.type
_entity.pdbx_description
1 polymer ?
#
loop_
_entity_poly.entity_id
_entity_poly.type
_entity_poly.pdbx_seq_one_letter_code
_entity_poly.pdbx_strand_id
1 'polypeptide(L)'
;MSFLQPNLVLRGNWRKATYKVLRLIRNDCPNVWLGQSNDQQRVVLKEAHDNQSFNAEVKALDGYLRGHGSFRQLVNIIPDQKIMVYEYLADNLHNVLYTRPQRKLEEEEVKRVTRVVLKGLVTMYEKNRAHTDIKSDNIVVDFDPHGAFSRIKLIDLGDSVRIEPTTNHPFTHPTYRAPEGLFGLPWTTKVDLWALGTLIIWGLTGARIFSPPGVDEKDEIYYVMILTLQCAYFGPFPNKYVELSDAITIGDLDGIEGLVTQRGGRRKYRNTLATNISKETVSFLDKFMKLDPRDRPSPQELLQDRWLSSLVD
;
A
#
# COMPACT_ATOMS: atom_id res chain seq x y z
N MET A 1 22.16 -14.39 6.09
CA MET A 1 21.47 -15.70 6.04
C MET A 1 20.65 -15.82 7.32
N SER A 2 19.38 -16.21 7.21
CA SER A 2 18.52 -16.42 8.39
C SER A 2 19.05 -17.57 9.24
N PHE A 3 19.03 -17.40 10.55
CA PHE A 3 19.38 -18.45 11.52
C PHE A 3 18.15 -19.23 12.00
N LEU A 4 16.94 -18.77 11.64
CA LEU A 4 15.70 -19.43 12.00
C LEU A 4 15.52 -20.70 11.19
N GLN A 5 15.05 -21.75 11.88
CA GLN A 5 14.75 -23.05 11.28
C GLN A 5 13.55 -23.68 11.99
N PRO A 6 12.77 -24.54 11.30
CA PRO A 6 11.65 -25.23 11.92
C PRO A 6 12.03 -25.91 13.24
N ASN A 7 11.12 -25.84 14.22
CA ASN A 7 11.26 -26.35 15.58
C ASN A 7 12.22 -25.58 16.52
N LEU A 8 12.94 -24.56 16.04
CA LEU A 8 13.68 -23.67 16.94
C LEU A 8 12.72 -22.99 17.93
N VAL A 9 13.10 -22.93 19.20
CA VAL A 9 12.32 -22.24 20.24
C VAL A 9 13.06 -20.98 20.68
N LEU A 10 12.39 -19.85 20.53
CA LEU A 10 12.90 -18.53 20.89
C LEU A 10 12.24 -18.06 22.19
N ARG A 11 12.95 -17.25 22.99
CA ARG A 11 12.42 -16.64 24.21
C ARG A 11 12.10 -15.18 23.94
N GLY A 12 10.85 -14.80 24.13
CA GLY A 12 10.41 -13.41 24.02
C GLY A 12 10.89 -12.57 25.19
N ASN A 13 11.01 -11.26 24.95
CA ASN A 13 11.39 -10.29 25.97
C ASN A 13 10.28 -10.08 27.02
N TRP A 14 9.02 -10.09 26.59
CA TRP A 14 7.88 -9.83 27.46
C TRP A 14 7.23 -11.12 27.99
N ARG A 15 6.77 -11.06 29.24
CA ARG A 15 5.95 -12.10 29.92
C ARG A 15 6.56 -13.51 29.95
N LYS A 16 7.87 -13.66 29.74
CA LYS A 16 8.57 -14.96 29.63
C LYS A 16 7.94 -15.91 28.58
N ALA A 17 7.29 -15.37 27.55
CA ALA A 17 6.69 -16.16 26.49
C ALA A 17 7.78 -16.84 25.63
N THR A 18 7.47 -18.01 25.06
CA THR A 18 8.35 -18.71 24.13
C THR A 18 7.65 -18.95 22.80
N TYR A 19 8.40 -18.92 21.70
CA TYR A 19 7.88 -19.05 20.35
C TYR A 19 8.60 -20.17 19.60
N LYS A 20 7.86 -21.19 19.19
CA LYS A 20 8.35 -22.26 18.31
C LYS A 20 8.21 -21.82 16.85
N VAL A 21 9.30 -21.86 16.09
CA VAL A 21 9.29 -21.62 14.64
C VAL A 21 8.63 -22.81 13.95
N LEU A 22 7.64 -22.57 13.09
CA LEU A 22 6.94 -23.62 12.35
C LEU A 22 7.45 -23.73 10.92
N ARG A 23 7.28 -22.69 10.11
CA ARG A 23 7.67 -22.68 8.70
C ARG A 23 7.93 -21.27 8.18
N LEU A 24 8.77 -21.16 7.15
CA LEU A 24 8.97 -19.92 6.41
C LEU A 24 7.69 -19.59 5.62
N ILE A 25 7.25 -18.33 5.69
CA ILE A 25 6.09 -17.84 4.93
C ILE A 25 6.46 -16.76 3.91
N ARG A 26 7.59 -16.08 4.09
CA ARG A 26 8.13 -15.13 3.11
C ARG A 26 9.66 -15.22 3.11
N ASN A 27 10.24 -15.37 1.91
CA ASN A 27 11.69 -15.51 1.70
C ASN A 27 12.22 -14.38 0.80
N ASP A 28 11.76 -13.17 1.06
CA ASP A 28 12.37 -11.95 0.57
C ASP A 28 12.90 -11.22 1.78
N CYS A 29 13.99 -10.49 1.63
CA CYS A 29 14.54 -9.72 2.73
C CYS A 29 13.46 -8.73 3.27
N PRO A 30 12.95 -8.85 4.53
CA PRO A 30 13.36 -9.79 5.57
C PRO A 30 12.50 -11.05 5.65
N ASN A 31 13.14 -12.15 6.04
CA ASN A 31 12.47 -13.43 6.24
C ASN A 31 11.35 -13.32 7.27
N VAL A 32 10.21 -13.88 6.90
CA VAL A 32 9.01 -13.94 7.74
C VAL A 32 8.62 -15.38 7.94
N TRP A 33 8.37 -15.75 9.20
CA TRP A 33 8.06 -17.11 9.61
C TRP A 33 6.72 -17.16 10.33
N LEU A 34 6.02 -18.26 10.12
CA LEU A 34 4.93 -18.66 10.99
C LEU A 34 5.52 -19.30 12.25
N GLY A 35 5.07 -18.85 13.41
CA GLY A 35 5.42 -19.41 14.71
C GLY A 35 4.20 -19.78 15.53
N GLN A 36 4.45 -20.44 16.65
CA GLN A 36 3.45 -20.74 17.67
C GLN A 36 3.99 -20.39 19.05
N SER A 37 3.20 -19.68 19.85
CA SER A 37 3.52 -19.40 21.25
C SER A 37 3.28 -20.60 22.17
N ASN A 38 3.78 -20.55 23.40
CA ASN A 38 3.59 -21.58 24.42
C ASN A 38 2.12 -21.85 24.78
N ASP A 39 1.24 -20.86 24.63
CA ASP A 39 -0.22 -20.97 24.77
C ASP A 39 -0.94 -21.42 23.47
N GLN A 40 -0.20 -22.01 22.53
CA GLN A 40 -0.68 -22.55 21.26
C GLN A 40 -1.22 -21.53 20.25
N GLN A 41 -1.09 -20.22 20.49
CA GLN A 41 -1.52 -19.19 19.53
C GLN A 41 -0.55 -19.08 18.36
N ARG A 42 -1.09 -18.84 17.15
CA ARG A 42 -0.28 -18.56 15.96
C ARG A 42 0.26 -17.14 16.04
N VAL A 43 1.52 -16.98 15.64
CA VAL A 43 2.21 -15.68 15.57
C VAL A 43 3.03 -15.57 14.29
N VAL A 44 3.40 -14.34 13.94
CA VAL A 44 4.35 -14.08 12.84
C VAL A 44 5.68 -13.62 13.43
N LEU A 45 6.77 -14.25 13.03
CA LEU A 45 8.14 -13.89 13.42
C LEU A 45 8.81 -13.23 12.22
N LYS A 46 9.10 -11.93 12.30
CA LYS A 46 9.82 -11.17 11.26
C LYS A 46 11.24 -10.91 11.74
N GLU A 47 12.22 -11.37 10.98
CA GLU A 47 13.61 -10.96 11.20
C GLU A 47 13.76 -9.49 10.75
N ALA A 48 14.57 -8.69 11.42
CA ALA A 48 14.93 -7.38 10.90
C ALA A 48 16.17 -7.48 9.99
N HIS A 49 16.30 -6.54 9.04
CA HIS A 49 17.52 -6.40 8.26
C HIS A 49 18.70 -5.99 9.10
N ASP A 50 18.49 -4.95 9.89
CA ASP A 50 19.50 -4.31 10.68
C ASP A 50 18.87 -3.73 11.95
N ASN A 51 19.71 -3.11 12.78
CA ASN A 51 19.26 -2.50 14.02
C ASN A 51 18.37 -1.27 13.78
N GLN A 52 18.60 -0.55 12.70
CA GLN A 52 17.86 0.68 12.39
C GLN A 52 16.42 0.34 12.02
N SER A 53 16.21 -0.63 11.13
CA SER A 53 14.89 -1.09 10.73
C SER A 53 14.13 -1.71 11.90
N PHE A 54 14.80 -2.54 12.72
CA PHE A 54 14.23 -3.12 13.93
C PHE A 54 13.74 -2.04 14.90
N ASN A 55 14.62 -1.10 15.26
CA ASN A 55 14.30 -0.06 16.24
C ASN A 55 13.23 0.89 15.73
N ALA A 56 13.22 1.22 14.43
CA ALA A 56 12.23 2.10 13.83
C ALA A 56 10.82 1.48 13.87
N GLU A 57 10.69 0.22 13.45
CA GLU A 57 9.39 -0.48 13.40
C GLU A 57 8.87 -0.76 14.82
N VAL A 58 9.72 -1.19 15.75
CA VAL A 58 9.34 -1.36 17.17
C VAL A 58 8.91 -0.03 17.79
N LYS A 59 9.65 1.06 17.56
CA LYS A 59 9.29 2.40 18.07
C LYS A 59 7.94 2.87 17.55
N ALA A 60 7.61 2.57 16.30
CA ALA A 60 6.31 2.92 15.73
C ALA A 60 5.18 2.12 16.38
N LEU A 61 5.33 0.79 16.42
CA LEU A 61 4.26 -0.13 16.83
C LEU A 61 4.07 -0.26 18.34
N ASP A 62 5.12 -0.06 19.15
CA ASP A 62 5.02 0.05 20.61
C ASP A 62 4.88 1.51 21.08
N GLY A 63 4.92 2.47 20.15
CA GLY A 63 4.74 3.90 20.41
C GLY A 63 3.42 4.43 19.87
N TYR A 64 3.48 5.24 18.81
CA TYR A 64 2.33 6.01 18.33
C TYR A 64 1.28 5.18 17.57
N LEU A 65 1.57 3.92 17.20
CA LEU A 65 0.62 2.99 16.57
C LEU A 65 0.15 1.87 17.50
N ARG A 66 0.56 1.90 18.77
CA ARG A 66 0.20 0.89 19.75
C ARG A 66 -1.30 0.85 19.97
N GLY A 67 -1.89 -0.33 19.80
CA GLY A 67 -3.34 -0.55 19.90
C GLY A 67 -4.14 0.02 18.74
N HIS A 68 -3.51 0.64 17.73
CA HIS A 68 -4.21 1.26 16.62
C HIS A 68 -4.88 0.19 15.73
N GLY A 69 -6.21 0.28 15.60
CA GLY A 69 -7.03 -0.73 14.93
C GLY A 69 -6.64 -1.02 13.48
N SER A 70 -6.00 -0.08 12.77
CA SER A 70 -5.58 -0.27 11.37
C SER A 70 -4.24 -0.95 11.16
N PHE A 71 -3.38 -1.10 12.17
CA PHE A 71 -2.03 -1.69 12.01
C PHE A 71 -1.95 -3.04 12.70
N ARG A 72 -1.21 -3.98 12.12
CA ARG A 72 -0.93 -5.27 12.77
C ARG A 72 -0.08 -5.03 14.02
N GLN A 73 -0.50 -5.62 15.12
CA GLN A 73 0.07 -5.33 16.43
C GLN A 73 1.31 -6.17 16.73
N LEU A 74 2.28 -5.52 17.38
CA LEU A 74 3.45 -6.15 17.95
C LEU A 74 3.05 -6.85 19.26
N VAL A 75 3.24 -8.17 19.32
CA VAL A 75 2.93 -9.01 20.48
C VAL A 75 4.15 -9.18 21.37
N ASN A 76 5.34 -9.27 20.79
CA ASN A 76 6.61 -9.40 21.51
C ASN A 76 7.81 -9.00 20.63
N ILE A 77 8.98 -8.91 21.26
CA ILE A 77 10.26 -8.77 20.58
C ILE A 77 11.26 -9.78 21.13
N ILE A 78 12.26 -10.11 20.32
CA ILE A 78 13.41 -10.91 20.69
C ILE A 78 14.64 -10.10 20.27
N PRO A 79 15.12 -9.18 21.14
CA PRO A 79 16.08 -8.13 20.77
C PRO A 79 17.43 -8.66 20.28
N ASP A 80 17.98 -9.66 20.97
CA ASP A 80 19.32 -10.20 20.65
C ASP A 80 19.37 -10.79 19.23
N GLN A 81 18.23 -11.31 18.75
CA GLN A 81 18.06 -11.85 17.41
C GLN A 81 17.37 -10.88 16.46
N LYS A 82 17.01 -9.67 16.92
CA LYS A 82 16.30 -8.63 16.15
C LYS A 82 15.00 -9.14 15.50
N ILE A 83 14.27 -9.97 16.22
CA ILE A 83 13.00 -10.54 15.74
C ILE A 83 11.83 -9.79 16.37
N MET A 84 10.88 -9.40 15.53
CA MET A 84 9.59 -8.86 15.94
C MET A 84 8.55 -9.97 15.86
N VAL A 85 7.78 -10.12 16.94
CA VAL A 85 6.70 -11.10 17.04
C VAL A 85 5.37 -10.38 16.91
N TYR A 86 4.63 -10.66 15.84
CA TYR A 86 3.34 -10.05 15.55
C TYR A 86 2.19 -11.00 15.80
N GLU A 87 1.00 -10.41 15.99
CA GLU A 87 -0.24 -11.16 15.86
C GLU A 87 -0.33 -11.81 14.47
N TYR A 88 -0.97 -12.98 14.40
CA TYR A 88 -1.23 -13.66 13.14
C TYR A 88 -2.54 -13.16 12.51
N LEU A 89 -2.52 -13.01 11.19
CA LEU A 89 -3.70 -12.88 10.33
C LEU A 89 -3.58 -13.91 9.18
N ALA A 90 -4.71 -14.39 8.69
CA ALA A 90 -4.82 -15.54 7.82
C ALA A 90 -4.10 -15.36 6.47
N ASP A 91 -4.33 -14.24 5.81
CA ASP A 91 -3.83 -14.01 4.44
C ASP A 91 -3.53 -12.52 4.16
N ASN A 92 -2.95 -12.23 3.00
CA ASN A 92 -2.82 -10.87 2.46
C ASN A 92 -3.78 -10.64 1.30
N LEU A 93 -4.05 -9.37 0.99
CA LEU A 93 -5.02 -9.01 -0.04
C LEU A 93 -4.55 -9.40 -1.44
N HIS A 94 -3.23 -9.48 -1.66
CA HIS A 94 -2.67 -9.97 -2.92
C HIS A 94 -3.15 -11.40 -3.21
N ASN A 95 -2.93 -12.33 -2.28
CA ASN A 95 -3.35 -13.72 -2.42
C ASN A 95 -4.87 -13.83 -2.56
N VAL A 96 -5.64 -13.04 -1.80
CA VAL A 96 -7.10 -13.03 -1.92
C VAL A 96 -7.54 -12.62 -3.33
N LEU A 97 -6.95 -11.56 -3.89
CA LEU A 97 -7.25 -11.15 -5.26
C LEU A 97 -6.87 -12.25 -6.26
N TYR A 98 -5.70 -12.88 -6.15
CA TYR A 98 -5.29 -13.89 -7.13
C TYR A 98 -6.04 -15.22 -7.05
N THR A 99 -6.55 -15.59 -5.87
CA THR A 99 -7.29 -16.84 -5.66
C THR A 99 -8.77 -16.72 -6.02
N ARG A 100 -9.33 -15.51 -6.11
CA ARG A 100 -10.72 -15.31 -6.52
C ARG A 100 -10.90 -15.48 -8.04
N PRO A 101 -12.00 -16.11 -8.49
CA PRO A 101 -12.23 -16.38 -9.92
C PRO A 101 -12.14 -15.16 -10.84
N GLN A 102 -12.66 -14.02 -10.40
CA GLN A 102 -12.67 -12.77 -11.17
C GLN A 102 -11.54 -11.80 -10.78
N ARG A 103 -10.67 -12.24 -9.86
CA ARG A 103 -9.60 -11.44 -9.27
C ARG A 103 -10.00 -10.09 -8.69
N LYS A 104 -11.27 -9.98 -8.28
CA LYS A 104 -11.86 -8.77 -7.72
C LYS A 104 -12.44 -9.04 -6.34
N LEU A 105 -12.69 -7.95 -5.62
CA LEU A 105 -13.44 -7.92 -4.37
C LEU A 105 -14.85 -7.41 -4.61
N GLU A 106 -15.73 -7.72 -3.67
CA GLU A 106 -17.02 -7.05 -3.62
C GLU A 106 -16.84 -5.60 -3.15
N GLU A 107 -17.71 -4.69 -3.62
CA GLU A 107 -17.55 -3.26 -3.34
C GLU A 107 -17.52 -2.96 -1.83
N GLU A 108 -18.32 -3.66 -1.04
CA GLU A 108 -18.35 -3.52 0.42
C GLU A 108 -17.03 -3.94 1.07
N GLU A 109 -16.35 -4.96 0.54
CA GLU A 109 -15.01 -5.34 1.01
C GLU A 109 -13.98 -4.27 0.66
N VAL A 110 -14.06 -3.68 -0.54
CA VAL A 110 -13.18 -2.57 -0.94
C VAL A 110 -13.41 -1.36 -0.05
N LYS A 111 -14.66 -1.03 0.29
CA LYS A 111 -14.96 0.06 1.23
C LYS A 111 -14.38 -0.22 2.62
N ARG A 112 -14.52 -1.45 3.14
CA ARG A 112 -13.94 -1.84 4.43
C ARG A 112 -12.42 -1.71 4.44
N VAL A 113 -11.75 -2.21 3.40
CA VAL A 113 -10.29 -2.07 3.22
C VAL A 113 -9.91 -0.59 3.18
N THR A 114 -10.57 0.18 2.32
CA THR A 114 -10.29 1.62 2.14
C THR A 114 -10.41 2.38 3.45
N ARG A 115 -11.48 2.15 4.21
CA ARG A 115 -11.72 2.81 5.50
C ARG A 115 -10.63 2.47 6.52
N VAL A 116 -10.23 1.20 6.62
CA VAL A 116 -9.17 0.78 7.54
C VAL A 116 -7.84 1.40 7.17
N VAL A 117 -7.47 1.38 5.88
CA VAL A 117 -6.22 1.98 5.40
C VAL A 117 -6.23 3.50 5.62
N LEU A 118 -7.30 4.21 5.26
CA LEU A 118 -7.42 5.66 5.52
C LEU A 118 -7.30 6.01 7.00
N LYS A 119 -7.94 5.25 7.91
CA LYS A 119 -7.75 5.44 9.36
C LYS A 119 -6.27 5.31 9.78
N GLY A 120 -5.54 4.38 9.18
CA GLY A 120 -4.10 4.25 9.42
C GLY A 120 -3.30 5.43 8.87
N LEU A 121 -3.63 5.87 7.64
CA LEU A 121 -2.97 7.00 6.98
C LEU A 121 -3.26 8.34 7.66
N VAL A 122 -4.43 8.52 8.28
CA VAL A 122 -4.74 9.67 9.16
C VAL A 122 -3.70 9.78 10.27
N THR A 123 -3.48 8.68 11.01
CA THR A 123 -2.51 8.67 12.12
C THR A 123 -1.07 8.91 11.63
N MET A 124 -0.68 8.35 10.47
CA MET A 124 0.64 8.60 9.90
C MET A 124 0.81 10.05 9.42
N TYR A 125 -0.22 10.60 8.79
CA TYR A 125 -0.28 12.00 8.36
C TYR A 125 -0.07 12.96 9.54
N GLU A 126 -0.75 12.72 10.67
CA GLU A 126 -0.59 13.52 11.89
C GLU A 126 0.81 13.45 12.51
N LYS A 127 1.57 12.39 12.21
CA LYS A 127 2.99 12.26 12.60
C LYS A 127 3.96 12.76 11.53
N ASN A 128 3.44 13.34 10.45
CA ASN A 128 4.19 13.76 9.26
C ASN A 128 5.04 12.61 8.70
N ARG A 129 4.43 11.42 8.55
CA ARG A 129 5.07 10.22 7.99
C ARG A 129 4.26 9.65 6.84
N ALA A 130 4.95 9.09 5.86
CA ALA A 130 4.38 8.27 4.81
C ALA A 130 4.69 6.79 5.06
N HIS A 131 3.77 5.91 4.65
CA HIS A 131 3.98 4.47 4.65
C HIS A 131 4.88 4.03 3.50
N THR A 132 4.73 4.65 2.33
CA THR A 132 5.56 4.48 1.12
C THR A 132 5.59 3.07 0.52
N ASP A 133 4.72 2.17 0.97
CA ASP A 133 4.58 0.81 0.42
C ASP A 133 3.14 0.30 0.56
N ILE A 134 2.16 1.18 0.34
CA ILE A 134 0.75 0.78 0.25
C ILE A 134 0.55 -0.04 -1.02
N LYS A 135 0.31 -1.34 -0.84
CA LYS A 135 0.03 -2.31 -1.90
C LYS A 135 -0.77 -3.49 -1.34
N SER A 136 -1.29 -4.34 -2.22
CA SER A 136 -2.07 -5.51 -1.85
C SER A 136 -1.34 -6.47 -0.89
N ASP A 137 -0.03 -6.58 -1.01
CA ASP A 137 0.81 -7.48 -0.20
C ASP A 137 0.92 -7.03 1.26
N ASN A 138 0.76 -5.73 1.51
CA ASN A 138 0.92 -5.11 2.83
C ASN A 138 -0.41 -4.83 3.54
N ILE A 139 -1.49 -5.43 3.05
CA ILE A 139 -2.78 -5.43 3.72
C ILE A 139 -3.13 -6.88 4.02
N VAL A 140 -3.14 -7.23 5.31
CA VAL A 140 -3.47 -8.58 5.79
C VAL A 140 -4.88 -8.63 6.35
N VAL A 141 -5.52 -9.78 6.19
CA VAL A 141 -6.92 -10.00 6.50
C VAL A 141 -7.14 -11.31 7.26
N ASP A 142 -8.17 -11.32 8.08
CA ASP A 142 -8.81 -12.54 8.58
C ASP A 142 -10.23 -12.64 8.04
N PHE A 143 -10.78 -13.84 8.15
CA PHE A 143 -12.11 -14.19 7.72
C PHE A 143 -12.99 -14.55 8.91
N ASP A 144 -14.27 -14.23 8.83
CA ASP A 144 -15.28 -14.80 9.70
C ASP A 144 -15.66 -16.23 9.22
N PRO A 145 -16.52 -16.98 9.95
CA PRO A 145 -16.96 -18.31 9.54
C PRO A 145 -17.71 -18.36 8.20
N HIS A 146 -18.17 -17.21 7.69
CA HIS A 146 -18.85 -17.09 6.39
C HIS A 146 -17.90 -16.67 5.26
N GLY A 147 -16.61 -16.47 5.56
CA GLY A 147 -15.60 -16.10 4.58
C GLY A 147 -15.54 -14.59 4.27
N ALA A 148 -16.25 -13.75 5.02
CA ALA A 148 -16.14 -12.30 4.90
C ALA A 148 -14.99 -11.76 5.74
N PHE A 149 -14.41 -10.61 5.37
CA PHE A 149 -13.32 -10.01 6.14
C PHE A 149 -13.76 -9.62 7.56
N SER A 150 -13.13 -10.24 8.56
CA SER A 150 -13.38 -9.98 9.99
C SER A 150 -12.36 -9.02 10.59
N ARG A 151 -11.09 -9.09 10.17
CA ARG A 151 -10.03 -8.14 10.53
C ARG A 151 -9.28 -7.73 9.27
N ILE A 152 -8.89 -6.46 9.20
CA ILE A 152 -8.06 -5.90 8.13
C ILE A 152 -6.98 -5.07 8.81
N LYS A 153 -5.72 -5.25 8.41
CA LYS A 153 -4.58 -4.56 9.02
C LYS A 153 -3.53 -4.20 7.97
N LEU A 154 -2.94 -3.03 8.11
CA LEU A 154 -1.69 -2.64 7.45
C LEU A 154 -0.50 -3.30 8.14
N ILE A 155 0.50 -3.67 7.34
CA ILE A 155 1.78 -4.22 7.79
C ILE A 155 2.94 -3.49 7.11
N ASP A 156 4.14 -3.80 7.59
CA ASP A 156 5.41 -3.42 6.96
C ASP A 156 5.70 -1.91 6.96
N LEU A 157 6.09 -1.41 8.13
CA LEU A 157 6.50 -0.01 8.31
C LEU A 157 8.00 0.21 8.05
N GLY A 158 8.69 -0.81 7.53
CA GLY A 158 10.15 -0.81 7.33
C GLY A 158 10.61 0.32 6.41
N ASP A 159 9.82 0.63 5.38
CA ASP A 159 10.11 1.71 4.44
C ASP A 159 9.50 3.06 4.86
N SER A 160 8.72 3.09 5.94
CA SER A 160 8.03 4.32 6.33
C SER A 160 9.02 5.44 6.68
N VAL A 161 8.81 6.63 6.12
CA VAL A 161 9.69 7.77 6.32
C VAL A 161 8.98 8.97 6.93
N ARG A 162 9.74 9.82 7.61
CA ARG A 162 9.28 11.17 7.96
C ARG A 162 9.39 12.04 6.71
N ILE A 163 8.36 12.82 6.43
CA ILE A 163 8.38 13.73 5.29
C ILE A 163 9.24 14.95 5.62
N GLU A 164 10.17 15.25 4.73
CA GLU A 164 11.00 16.44 4.72
C GLU A 164 10.83 17.18 3.38
N PRO A 165 11.15 18.47 3.29
CA PRO A 165 10.93 19.24 2.06
C PRO A 165 11.64 18.66 0.82
N THR A 166 12.76 17.96 1.02
CA THR A 166 13.58 17.36 -0.04
C THR A 166 13.34 15.87 -0.24
N THR A 167 12.33 15.29 0.40
CA THR A 167 12.04 13.85 0.27
C THR A 167 11.61 13.52 -1.16
N ASN A 168 12.47 12.79 -1.90
CA ASN A 168 12.27 12.49 -3.32
C ASN A 168 12.79 11.10 -3.75
N HIS A 169 13.12 10.21 -2.81
CA HIS A 169 13.65 8.88 -3.14
C HIS A 169 12.55 7.96 -3.73
N PRO A 170 12.92 6.90 -4.48
CA PRO A 170 11.98 5.89 -4.94
C PRO A 170 11.22 5.23 -3.77
N PHE A 171 9.98 4.80 -4.06
CA PHE A 171 9.09 4.13 -3.11
C PHE A 171 8.06 3.27 -3.83
N THR A 172 7.51 2.26 -3.14
CA THR A 172 6.54 1.27 -3.65
C THR A 172 6.95 0.62 -5.00
N HIS A 173 6.22 -0.40 -5.40
CA HIS A 173 6.24 -0.89 -6.77
C HIS A 173 5.76 0.19 -7.77
N PRO A 174 6.41 0.36 -8.96
CA PRO A 174 6.11 1.46 -9.90
C PRO A 174 4.63 1.59 -10.30
N THR A 175 3.92 0.47 -10.44
CA THR A 175 2.48 0.46 -10.81
C THR A 175 1.54 1.06 -9.77
N TYR A 176 2.00 1.23 -8.53
CA TYR A 176 1.31 1.94 -7.45
C TYR A 176 1.86 3.34 -7.20
N ARG A 177 2.97 3.70 -7.85
CA ARG A 177 3.70 4.93 -7.56
C ARG A 177 2.93 6.14 -8.10
N ALA A 178 2.85 7.18 -7.28
CA ALA A 178 2.27 8.44 -7.68
C ALA A 178 3.09 9.11 -8.80
N PRO A 179 2.46 9.95 -9.66
CA PRO A 179 3.16 10.62 -10.74
C PRO A 179 4.38 11.40 -10.27
N GLU A 180 4.27 12.14 -9.15
CA GLU A 180 5.38 12.92 -8.61
C GLU A 180 6.58 12.05 -8.21
N GLY A 181 6.34 10.83 -7.73
CA GLY A 181 7.40 9.86 -7.46
C GLY A 181 8.02 9.26 -8.72
N LEU A 182 7.25 9.13 -9.81
CA LEU A 182 7.76 8.65 -11.10
C LEU A 182 8.60 9.70 -11.82
N PHE A 183 8.27 10.98 -11.65
CA PHE A 183 9.06 12.09 -12.13
C PHE A 183 10.29 12.41 -11.24
N GLY A 184 10.44 11.75 -10.09
CA GLY A 184 11.54 12.04 -9.15
C GLY A 184 11.40 13.40 -8.43
N LEU A 185 10.19 13.92 -8.35
CA LEU A 185 9.90 15.17 -7.66
C LEU A 185 9.86 15.01 -6.13
N PRO A 186 10.01 16.11 -5.38
CA PRO A 186 9.66 16.11 -3.97
C PRO A 186 8.22 15.65 -3.75
N TRP A 187 8.03 14.77 -2.78
CA TRP A 187 6.73 14.19 -2.49
C TRP A 187 6.40 14.22 -1.00
N THR A 188 5.11 14.06 -0.70
CA THR A 188 4.56 14.12 0.66
C THR A 188 3.80 12.84 0.96
N THR A 189 3.13 12.77 2.12
CA THR A 189 2.22 11.67 2.48
C THR A 189 1.12 11.38 1.46
N LYS A 190 0.86 12.30 0.52
CA LYS A 190 -0.14 12.17 -0.54
C LYS A 190 0.17 11.04 -1.54
N VAL A 191 1.40 10.52 -1.55
CA VAL A 191 1.77 9.34 -2.36
C VAL A 191 1.04 8.08 -1.90
N ASP A 192 0.79 7.94 -0.59
CA ASP A 192 0.07 6.79 -0.04
C ASP A 192 -1.41 6.81 -0.45
N LEU A 193 -1.99 8.01 -0.62
CA LEU A 193 -3.36 8.15 -1.12
C LEU A 193 -3.44 7.71 -2.58
N TRP A 194 -2.50 8.10 -3.42
CA TRP A 194 -2.45 7.62 -4.80
C TRP A 194 -2.38 6.09 -4.86
N ALA A 195 -1.45 5.49 -4.09
CA ALA A 195 -1.28 4.04 -4.03
C ALA A 195 -2.52 3.31 -3.51
N LEU A 196 -3.25 3.90 -2.56
CA LEU A 196 -4.56 3.39 -2.14
C LEU A 196 -5.58 3.47 -3.27
N GLY A 197 -5.62 4.58 -4.02
CA GLY A 197 -6.48 4.73 -5.20
C GLY A 197 -6.23 3.64 -6.26
N THR A 198 -4.96 3.33 -6.55
CA THR A 198 -4.61 2.24 -7.47
C THR A 198 -5.06 0.87 -6.96
N LEU A 199 -4.94 0.64 -5.65
CA LEU A 199 -5.40 -0.59 -5.02
C LEU A 199 -6.93 -0.73 -5.06
N ILE A 200 -7.69 0.34 -4.81
CA ILE A 200 -9.15 0.34 -4.91
C ILE A 200 -9.59 -0.03 -6.32
N ILE A 201 -8.93 0.55 -7.34
CA ILE A 201 -9.21 0.23 -8.75
C ILE A 201 -8.95 -1.25 -9.02
N TRP A 202 -7.82 -1.79 -8.57
CA TRP A 202 -7.54 -3.22 -8.75
C TRP A 202 -8.58 -4.07 -8.03
N GLY A 203 -8.89 -3.76 -6.77
CA GLY A 203 -9.89 -4.45 -5.98
C GLY A 203 -11.25 -4.53 -6.69
N LEU A 204 -11.71 -3.44 -7.30
CA LEU A 204 -13.02 -3.42 -7.95
C LEU A 204 -13.03 -4.03 -9.36
N THR A 205 -11.96 -3.81 -10.13
CA THR A 205 -11.93 -4.17 -11.57
C THR A 205 -11.24 -5.50 -11.85
N GLY A 206 -10.48 -6.03 -10.88
CA GLY A 206 -9.57 -7.15 -11.07
C GLY A 206 -8.35 -6.83 -11.95
N ALA A 207 -8.16 -5.57 -12.34
CA ALA A 207 -7.09 -5.14 -13.24
C ALA A 207 -6.13 -4.15 -12.59
N ARG A 208 -4.82 -4.39 -12.76
CA ARG A 208 -3.76 -3.43 -12.46
C ARG A 208 -3.61 -2.46 -13.64
N ILE A 209 -4.47 -1.44 -13.69
CA ILE A 209 -4.64 -0.57 -14.87
C ILE A 209 -3.39 0.23 -15.28
N PHE A 210 -2.42 0.37 -14.37
CA PHE A 210 -1.14 1.05 -14.63
C PHE A 210 0.01 0.08 -14.91
N SER A 211 -0.26 -1.22 -15.04
CA SER A 211 0.72 -2.19 -15.52
C SER A 211 0.81 -2.08 -17.06
N PRO A 212 1.93 -1.63 -17.64
CA PRO A 212 2.06 -1.53 -19.08
C PRO A 212 2.07 -2.93 -19.72
N PRO A 213 1.13 -3.25 -20.64
CA PRO A 213 1.07 -4.56 -21.24
C PRO A 213 2.26 -4.78 -22.18
N GLY A 214 2.99 -5.89 -21.97
CA GLY A 214 4.08 -6.31 -22.86
C GLY A 214 5.36 -5.48 -22.77
N VAL A 215 5.52 -4.64 -21.74
CA VAL A 215 6.75 -3.87 -21.50
C VAL A 215 7.46 -4.49 -20.30
N ASP A 216 8.75 -4.79 -20.45
CA ASP A 216 9.59 -5.29 -19.36
C ASP A 216 9.83 -4.15 -18.35
N GLU A 217 9.82 -4.46 -17.06
CA GLU A 217 10.06 -3.48 -16.00
C GLU A 217 11.49 -2.91 -16.01
N LYS A 218 12.41 -3.60 -16.67
CA LYS A 218 13.80 -3.17 -16.88
C LYS A 218 13.97 -2.23 -18.08
N ASP A 219 12.94 -2.09 -18.92
CA ASP A 219 12.99 -1.20 -20.07
C ASP A 219 12.92 0.26 -19.61
N GLU A 220 13.75 1.12 -20.19
CA GLU A 220 13.78 2.56 -19.90
C GLU A 220 12.40 3.22 -20.15
N ILE A 221 11.63 2.69 -21.10
CA ILE A 221 10.29 3.23 -21.42
C ILE A 221 9.23 2.87 -20.39
N TYR A 222 9.48 1.90 -19.50
CA TYR A 222 8.46 1.36 -18.59
C TYR A 222 7.80 2.46 -17.74
N TYR A 223 8.60 3.37 -17.17
CA TYR A 223 8.12 4.48 -16.35
C TYR A 223 7.31 5.50 -17.17
N VAL A 224 7.76 5.82 -18.39
CA VAL A 224 7.03 6.71 -19.32
C VAL A 224 5.69 6.09 -19.71
N MET A 225 5.63 4.77 -19.89
CA MET A 225 4.37 4.07 -20.16
C MET A 225 3.42 4.08 -18.97
N ILE A 226 3.93 3.97 -17.73
CA ILE A 226 3.10 4.16 -16.54
C ILE A 226 2.53 5.58 -16.51
N LEU A 227 3.36 6.62 -16.66
CA LEU A 227 2.90 8.01 -16.70
C LEU A 227 1.86 8.25 -17.82
N THR A 228 2.07 7.62 -18.98
CA THR A 228 1.12 7.65 -20.10
C THR A 228 -0.22 7.03 -19.70
N LEU A 229 -0.23 5.89 -19.01
CA LEU A 229 -1.47 5.28 -18.52
C LEU A 229 -2.13 6.15 -17.45
N GLN A 230 -1.37 6.71 -16.52
CA GLN A 230 -1.88 7.63 -15.50
C GLN A 230 -2.57 8.84 -16.16
N CYS A 231 -1.94 9.45 -17.17
CA CYS A 231 -2.52 10.54 -17.95
C CYS A 231 -3.73 10.09 -18.78
N ALA A 232 -3.68 8.89 -19.38
CA ALA A 232 -4.77 8.36 -20.18
C ALA A 232 -6.04 8.12 -19.35
N TYR A 233 -5.90 7.63 -18.12
CA TYR A 233 -7.02 7.43 -17.22
C TYR A 233 -7.46 8.72 -16.51
N PHE A 234 -6.54 9.53 -15.99
CA PHE A 234 -6.88 10.61 -15.03
C PHE A 234 -6.42 12.01 -15.44
N GLY A 235 -5.78 12.15 -16.60
CA GLY A 235 -5.23 13.42 -17.09
C GLY A 235 -6.21 14.33 -17.82
N PRO A 236 -5.68 15.41 -18.44
CA PRO A 236 -4.25 15.67 -18.68
C PRO A 236 -3.47 16.08 -17.42
N PHE A 237 -2.13 15.97 -17.48
CA PHE A 237 -1.26 16.61 -16.48
C PHE A 237 -1.45 18.14 -16.54
N PRO A 238 -1.65 18.83 -15.41
CA PRO A 238 -1.88 20.26 -15.43
C PRO A 238 -0.56 21.03 -15.64
N ASN A 239 -0.57 22.16 -16.34
CA ASN A 239 0.66 22.94 -16.61
C ASN A 239 1.40 23.37 -15.33
N LYS A 240 0.67 23.60 -14.22
CA LYS A 240 1.25 23.92 -12.90
C LYS A 240 2.16 22.83 -12.33
N TYR A 241 2.25 21.66 -12.98
CA TYR A 241 3.19 20.61 -12.61
C TYR A 241 4.66 21.05 -12.79
N VAL A 242 4.94 21.96 -13.72
CA VAL A 242 6.28 22.56 -13.90
C VAL A 242 6.71 23.42 -12.71
N GLU A 243 5.76 23.88 -11.87
CA GLU A 243 6.07 24.61 -10.64
C GLU A 243 6.71 23.72 -9.57
N LEU A 244 6.64 22.38 -9.73
CA LEU A 244 7.18 21.43 -8.77
C LEU A 244 8.69 21.22 -8.91
N SER A 245 9.25 21.48 -10.10
CA SER A 245 10.68 21.37 -10.39
C SER A 245 11.02 21.92 -11.78
N ASP A 246 12.16 22.60 -11.87
CA ASP A 246 12.75 23.07 -13.14
C ASP A 246 13.15 21.90 -14.07
N ALA A 247 13.23 20.68 -13.55
CA ALA A 247 13.55 19.48 -14.33
C ALA A 247 12.37 18.98 -15.19
N ILE A 248 11.15 19.48 -14.97
CA ILE A 248 9.98 19.14 -15.78
C ILE A 248 9.60 20.32 -16.63
N THR A 249 9.57 20.11 -17.94
CA THR A 249 9.14 21.12 -18.91
C THR A 249 7.71 20.86 -19.37
N ILE A 250 7.08 21.87 -19.97
CA ILE A 250 5.80 21.70 -20.68
C ILE A 250 5.96 20.67 -21.81
N GLY A 251 7.13 20.62 -22.45
CA GLY A 251 7.44 19.66 -23.51
C GLY A 251 7.39 18.20 -23.04
N ASP A 252 7.80 17.91 -21.80
CA ASP A 252 7.69 16.57 -21.23
C ASP A 252 6.23 16.15 -21.03
N LEU A 253 5.39 17.09 -20.55
CA LEU A 253 3.96 16.87 -20.35
C LEU A 253 3.23 16.69 -21.69
N ASP A 254 3.55 17.52 -22.68
CA ASP A 254 3.02 17.44 -24.05
C ASP A 254 3.45 16.14 -24.74
N GLY A 255 4.67 15.66 -24.49
CA GLY A 255 5.15 14.36 -24.98
C GLY A 255 4.29 13.20 -24.46
N ILE A 256 3.96 13.20 -23.16
CA ILE A 256 3.05 12.20 -22.58
C ILE A 256 1.65 12.31 -23.20
N GLU A 257 1.13 13.52 -23.37
CA GLU A 257 -0.18 13.77 -24.00
C GLU A 257 -0.24 13.25 -25.45
N GLY A 258 0.85 13.43 -26.20
CA GLY A 258 1.02 12.88 -27.54
C GLY A 258 0.90 11.35 -27.55
N LEU A 259 1.56 10.67 -26.60
CA LEU A 259 1.48 9.22 -26.46
C LEU A 259 0.06 8.74 -26.09
N VAL A 260 -0.66 9.47 -25.24
CA VAL A 260 -2.07 9.18 -24.91
C VAL A 260 -2.94 9.24 -26.17
N THR A 261 -2.75 10.27 -27.00
CA THR A 261 -3.48 10.45 -28.25
C THR A 261 -3.23 9.30 -29.22
N GLN A 262 -1.96 8.92 -29.40
CA GLN A 262 -1.55 7.79 -30.25
C GLN A 262 -2.16 6.45 -29.79
N ARG A 263 -2.46 6.31 -28.49
CA ARG A 263 -3.03 5.08 -27.89
C ARG A 263 -4.57 5.04 -27.84
N GLY A 264 -5.22 5.98 -28.53
CA GLY A 264 -6.68 6.03 -28.68
C GLY A 264 -7.38 7.03 -27.77
N GLY A 265 -6.62 7.90 -27.09
CA GLY A 265 -7.13 9.03 -26.31
C GLY A 265 -7.82 8.67 -24.99
N ARG A 266 -7.98 9.66 -24.11
CA ARG A 266 -8.53 9.49 -22.76
C ARG A 266 -9.92 8.85 -22.70
N ARG A 267 -10.82 9.20 -23.64
CA ARG A 267 -12.22 8.74 -23.63
C ARG A 267 -12.33 7.21 -23.60
N LYS A 268 -11.44 6.53 -24.34
CA LYS A 268 -11.35 5.06 -24.36
C LYS A 268 -11.10 4.50 -22.96
N TYR A 269 -10.07 4.99 -22.28
CA TYR A 269 -9.67 4.52 -20.95
C TYR A 269 -10.70 4.85 -19.87
N ARG A 270 -11.26 6.07 -19.89
CA ARG A 270 -12.33 6.47 -18.98
C ARG A 270 -13.59 5.62 -19.12
N ASN A 271 -13.99 5.31 -20.36
CA ASN A 271 -15.12 4.43 -20.61
C ASN A 271 -14.85 3.02 -20.07
N THR A 272 -13.66 2.45 -20.32
CA THR A 272 -13.28 1.13 -19.81
C THR A 272 -13.34 1.05 -18.28
N LEU A 273 -12.89 2.11 -17.59
CA LEU A 273 -13.00 2.17 -16.14
C LEU A 273 -14.48 2.20 -15.70
N ALA A 274 -15.29 3.07 -16.32
CA ALA A 274 -16.70 3.25 -15.97
C ALA A 274 -17.62 2.07 -16.33
N THR A 275 -17.18 1.12 -17.17
CA THR A 275 -17.96 -0.10 -17.47
C THR A 275 -18.14 -0.99 -16.25
N ASN A 276 -17.17 -1.02 -15.34
CA ASN A 276 -17.09 -2.03 -14.28
C ASN A 276 -17.36 -1.48 -12.88
N ILE A 277 -17.49 -0.16 -12.72
CA ILE A 277 -17.69 0.49 -11.43
C ILE A 277 -18.73 1.62 -11.52
N SER A 278 -19.45 1.85 -10.43
CA SER A 278 -20.50 2.86 -10.39
C SER A 278 -19.95 4.28 -10.60
N LYS A 279 -20.78 5.21 -11.10
CA LYS A 279 -20.40 6.63 -11.23
C LYS A 279 -19.99 7.24 -9.91
N GLU A 280 -20.60 6.80 -8.82
CA GLU A 280 -20.26 7.28 -7.47
C GLU A 280 -18.86 6.81 -7.07
N THR A 281 -18.54 5.54 -7.34
CA THR A 281 -17.21 4.98 -7.11
C THR A 281 -16.14 5.66 -7.96
N VAL A 282 -16.42 5.96 -9.23
CA VAL A 282 -15.52 6.76 -10.09
C VAL A 282 -15.29 8.15 -9.49
N SER A 283 -16.35 8.81 -9.04
CA SER A 283 -16.25 10.14 -8.41
C SER A 283 -15.43 10.13 -7.13
N PHE A 284 -15.45 9.04 -6.36
CA PHE A 284 -14.60 8.86 -5.18
C PHE A 284 -13.14 8.62 -5.59
N LEU A 285 -12.90 7.75 -6.57
CA LEU A 285 -11.56 7.47 -7.11
C LEU A 285 -10.89 8.73 -7.67
N ASP A 286 -11.63 9.60 -8.38
CA ASP A 286 -11.10 10.85 -8.92
C ASP A 286 -10.51 11.80 -7.87
N LYS A 287 -10.82 11.60 -6.58
CA LYS A 287 -10.23 12.35 -5.46
C LYS A 287 -8.83 11.85 -5.11
N PHE A 288 -8.60 10.53 -5.16
CA PHE A 288 -7.27 9.95 -4.96
C PHE A 288 -6.37 10.19 -6.16
N MET A 289 -6.95 10.07 -7.36
CA MET A 289 -6.22 10.04 -8.62
C MET A 289 -5.97 11.43 -9.22
N LYS A 290 -5.92 12.49 -8.39
CA LYS A 290 -5.48 13.82 -8.86
C LYS A 290 -3.99 13.75 -9.21
N LEU A 291 -3.66 14.15 -10.44
CA LEU A 291 -2.28 14.09 -10.92
C LEU A 291 -1.37 15.04 -10.13
N ASP A 292 -1.80 16.28 -9.88
CA ASP A 292 -1.09 17.18 -8.97
C ASP A 292 -1.37 16.79 -7.51
N PRO A 293 -0.35 16.45 -6.70
CA PRO A 293 -0.53 16.05 -5.32
C PRO A 293 -1.13 17.14 -4.43
N ARG A 294 -1.00 18.43 -4.80
CA ARG A 294 -1.57 19.57 -4.06
C ARG A 294 -3.10 19.58 -4.12
N ASP A 295 -3.69 18.97 -5.15
CA ASP A 295 -5.14 18.87 -5.32
C ASP A 295 -5.73 17.63 -4.64
N ARG A 296 -4.89 16.70 -4.14
CA ARG A 296 -5.39 15.53 -3.41
C ARG A 296 -5.88 15.97 -2.02
N PRO A 297 -7.08 15.58 -1.60
CA PRO A 297 -7.57 15.85 -0.24
C PRO A 297 -6.72 15.14 0.82
N SER A 298 -6.85 15.55 2.07
CA SER A 298 -6.26 14.85 3.23
C SER A 298 -6.91 13.47 3.44
N PRO A 299 -6.23 12.53 4.12
CA PRO A 299 -6.85 11.25 4.47
C PRO A 299 -8.10 11.43 5.35
N GLN A 300 -8.16 12.48 6.19
CA GLN A 300 -9.32 12.82 7.02
C GLN A 300 -10.54 13.19 6.16
N GLU A 301 -10.35 14.06 5.16
CA GLU A 301 -11.43 14.46 4.23
C GLU A 301 -11.95 13.26 3.44
N LEU A 302 -11.06 12.37 2.98
CA LEU A 302 -11.45 11.15 2.26
C LEU A 302 -12.19 10.16 3.15
N LEU A 303 -11.86 10.08 4.44
CA LEU A 303 -12.52 9.18 5.39
C LEU A 303 -13.98 9.60 5.66
N GLN A 304 -14.30 10.89 5.49
CA GLN A 304 -15.64 11.45 5.63
C GLN A 304 -16.48 11.37 4.35
N ASP A 305 -15.94 10.76 3.28
CA ASP A 305 -16.64 10.69 2.01
C ASP A 305 -17.93 9.85 2.09
N ARG A 306 -18.96 10.29 1.37
CA ARG A 306 -20.25 9.58 1.29
C ARG A 306 -20.13 8.15 0.76
N TRP A 307 -19.16 7.89 -0.13
CA TRP A 307 -18.96 6.54 -0.68
C TRP A 307 -18.56 5.54 0.40
N LEU A 308 -17.83 6.00 1.42
CA LEU A 308 -17.53 5.18 2.59
C LEU A 308 -18.70 5.12 3.57
N SER A 309 -19.52 6.17 3.65
CA SER A 309 -20.64 6.28 4.60
C SER A 309 -21.78 5.30 4.35
N SER A 310 -21.84 4.65 3.17
CA SER A 310 -22.85 3.65 2.87
C SER A 310 -22.65 2.30 3.57
N LEU A 311 -21.49 2.09 4.21
CA LEU A 311 -21.26 0.91 5.06
C LEU A 311 -22.09 1.07 6.34
N VAL A 312 -23.13 0.25 6.49
CA VAL A 312 -23.80 0.07 7.78
C VAL A 312 -22.81 -0.67 8.69
N ASP A 313 -22.51 -0.07 9.86
CA ASP A 313 -21.62 -0.66 10.86
C ASP A 313 -22.15 -1.99 11.42
#